data_AF-A0A917LP20-F1
#
_entry.id   AF-A0A917LP20-F1
#
_cell.length_a   1.000
_cell.length_b   1.000
_cell.length_c   1.000
_cell.angle_alpha   90.00
_cell.angle_beta   90.00
_cell.angle_gamma   90.00
#
_symmetry.space_group_name_H-M   'P 1'
#
loop_
_entity.id
_entity.type
_entity.pdbx_description
1 polymer ?
#
loop_
_entity_poly.entity_id
_entity_poly.type
_entity_poly.pdbx_seq_one_letter_code
_entity_poly.pdbx_strand_id
1 'polypeptide(L)'
;MTPKNVYTAAALAALLMGGALPAAHAVDAEQTAPESVTTKAKPTKSPTPDPTDEPTDDPTDEPTEDPTDDPTDEPTDEPVQFTDVPEGLQFRAEILWLAENGIAKGWTADDGTSTYRPFNSVNRDAMAAFVYRLAGSPEYTAPEESPFEDIHPGDQHYEAVAWLSDQKIANGWTADDGTRTYRPLQPINRDAMAAFLYRLAGSPEFAAPETSPFADINFGEQHYEEVAWLAHTGISTGWPEDKTFRPLQPVKRDAMAAFLYRFDDKGFTVVDGTDEPTEEPTEEPTEDPTDEPTEDPTDEPTEDPTDEPTEDPTDEPTDDPADEGTETP
;
A
#
# COMPACT_ATOMS: atom_id res chain seq x y z
N MET A 1 -21.47 8.13 0.99
CA MET A 1 -20.12 8.67 1.19
C MET A 1 -19.46 8.68 -0.18
N THR A 2 -19.28 9.85 -0.77
CA THR A 2 -18.55 10.03 -2.03
C THR A 2 -17.09 9.60 -1.80
N PRO A 3 -16.45 8.81 -2.68
CA PRO A 3 -15.04 8.48 -2.54
C PRO A 3 -14.23 9.78 -2.49
N LYS A 4 -13.33 9.88 -1.49
CA LYS A 4 -12.51 11.09 -1.28
C LYS A 4 -11.50 11.34 -2.40
N ASN A 5 -11.28 10.36 -3.26
CA ASN A 5 -10.29 10.44 -4.33
C ASN A 5 -10.97 10.21 -5.67
N VAL A 6 -11.55 11.29 -6.21
CA VAL A 6 -11.70 11.40 -7.66
C VAL A 6 -10.28 11.68 -8.16
N TYR A 7 -9.55 10.64 -8.58
CA TYR A 7 -8.23 10.79 -9.19
C TYR A 7 -8.40 11.38 -10.60
N THR A 8 -8.68 12.67 -10.68
CA THR A 8 -8.63 13.45 -11.92
C THR A 8 -7.23 14.03 -12.08
N ALA A 9 -6.59 13.73 -13.20
CA ALA A 9 -5.43 14.46 -13.69
C ALA A 9 -5.79 15.94 -13.87
N ALA A 10 -5.37 16.78 -12.92
CA ALA A 10 -5.24 18.23 -13.07
C ALA A 10 -4.47 18.81 -11.87
N ALA A 11 -3.31 19.40 -12.18
CA ALA A 11 -2.45 20.12 -11.25
C ALA A 11 -3.16 21.24 -10.46
N LEU A 12 -2.75 21.46 -9.20
CA LEU A 12 -2.37 22.79 -8.71
C LEU A 12 -1.58 22.72 -7.39
N ALA A 13 -0.47 23.48 -7.35
CA ALA A 13 0.42 23.64 -6.21
C ALA A 13 -0.07 24.64 -5.14
N ALA A 14 0.49 24.45 -3.94
CA ALA A 14 0.67 25.38 -2.81
C ALA A 14 -0.55 25.81 -1.96
N LEU A 15 -0.58 25.38 -0.69
CA LEU A 15 -0.21 26.27 0.44
C LEU A 15 0.01 25.47 1.75
N LEU A 16 1.27 25.42 2.20
CA LEU A 16 1.61 25.22 3.60
C LEU A 16 1.65 26.61 4.27
N MET A 17 0.72 26.90 5.17
CA MET A 17 0.97 27.80 6.31
C MET A 17 0.17 27.32 7.52
N GLY A 18 0.89 27.20 8.64
CA GLY A 18 0.41 26.61 9.87
C GLY A 18 -0.72 27.39 10.55
N GLY A 19 -1.52 26.64 11.31
CA GLY A 19 -2.52 27.17 12.22
C GLY A 19 -2.83 26.14 13.30
N ALA A 20 -2.51 26.49 14.53
CA ALA A 20 -2.64 25.65 15.72
C ALA A 20 -4.07 25.18 16.00
N LEU A 21 -4.18 23.94 16.50
CA LEU A 21 -5.37 23.38 17.15
C LEU A 21 -5.76 24.21 18.39
N PRO A 22 -7.06 24.47 18.62
CA PRO A 22 -7.57 24.66 19.97
C PRO A 22 -8.37 23.43 20.45
N ALA A 23 -8.33 23.29 21.77
CA ALA A 23 -8.71 22.15 22.57
C ALA A 23 -10.20 21.77 22.54
N ALA A 24 -10.42 20.48 22.81
CA ALA A 24 -11.70 19.85 23.08
C ALA A 24 -12.51 20.56 24.19
N HIS A 25 -13.82 20.60 24.00
CA HIS A 25 -14.80 20.67 25.09
C HIS A 25 -15.79 19.52 24.92
N ALA A 26 -15.81 18.67 25.94
CA ALA A 26 -16.77 17.59 26.11
C ALA A 26 -18.15 18.17 26.44
N VAL A 27 -19.20 17.61 25.83
CA VAL A 27 -20.54 17.59 26.42
C VAL A 27 -21.15 16.21 26.20
N ASP A 28 -21.51 15.62 27.33
CA ASP A 28 -22.22 14.37 27.55
C ASP A 28 -23.72 14.61 27.34
N ALA A 29 -24.42 13.72 26.64
CA ALA A 29 -25.88 13.56 26.72
C ALA A 29 -26.38 12.32 25.97
N GLU A 30 -26.52 11.24 26.73
CA GLU A 30 -27.72 10.41 26.87
C GLU A 30 -28.54 9.98 25.62
N GLN A 31 -28.44 8.67 25.40
CA GLN A 31 -29.32 7.71 24.74
C GLN A 31 -30.84 7.99 24.77
N THR A 32 -31.47 8.00 23.58
CA THR A 32 -32.82 7.45 23.37
C THR A 32 -32.93 6.85 21.96
N ALA A 33 -33.20 5.54 21.88
CA ALA A 33 -33.66 4.87 20.65
C ALA A 33 -35.12 5.21 20.34
N PRO A 34 -35.54 5.13 19.08
CA PRO A 34 -36.84 4.53 18.82
C PRO A 34 -36.84 3.49 17.69
N GLU A 35 -37.93 2.74 17.72
CA GLU A 35 -38.17 1.40 17.20
C GLU A 35 -38.34 1.29 15.68
N SER A 36 -38.15 0.07 15.20
CA SER A 36 -38.39 -0.39 13.83
C SER A 36 -39.85 -0.20 13.36
N VAL A 37 -40.04 0.37 12.17
CA VAL A 37 -41.29 0.22 11.40
C VAL A 37 -40.96 -0.26 10.00
N THR A 38 -41.28 -1.52 9.74
CA THR A 38 -41.20 -2.16 8.43
C THR A 38 -42.52 -1.96 7.69
N THR A 39 -42.54 -1.15 6.62
CA THR A 39 -43.64 -1.19 5.63
C THR A 39 -43.06 -1.21 4.22
N LYS A 40 -43.04 -2.41 3.64
CA LYS A 40 -42.68 -2.67 2.25
C LYS A 40 -43.81 -2.19 1.33
N ALA A 41 -43.61 -1.07 0.63
CA ALA A 41 -44.51 -0.63 -0.43
C ALA A 41 -44.39 -1.56 -1.65
N LYS A 42 -45.51 -1.92 -2.26
CA LYS A 42 -45.61 -2.75 -3.46
C LYS A 42 -45.79 -1.84 -4.68
N PRO A 43 -45.00 -1.97 -5.76
CA PRO A 43 -45.11 -1.09 -6.92
C PRO A 43 -46.38 -1.37 -7.74
N THR A 44 -46.98 -0.29 -8.25
CA THR A 44 -48.19 -0.31 -9.09
C THR A 44 -47.81 -0.17 -10.57
N LYS A 45 -48.53 -0.87 -11.48
CA LYS A 45 -48.13 -1.07 -12.89
C LYS A 45 -48.62 -0.01 -13.91
N SER A 46 -49.00 1.21 -13.52
CA SER A 46 -49.36 2.26 -14.51
C SER A 46 -49.35 3.68 -13.95
N PRO A 47 -48.87 4.66 -14.73
CA PRO A 47 -48.93 6.08 -14.38
C PRO A 47 -50.31 6.73 -14.69
N THR A 48 -50.59 7.85 -14.03
CA THR A 48 -51.76 8.73 -14.20
C THR A 48 -51.33 10.00 -14.97
N PRO A 49 -52.19 10.65 -15.80
CA PRO A 49 -51.72 11.64 -16.80
C PRO A 49 -51.43 13.05 -16.26
N ASP A 50 -50.31 13.58 -16.77
CA ASP A 50 -49.75 14.94 -17.01
C ASP A 50 -50.08 16.16 -16.10
N PRO A 51 -49.05 16.88 -15.59
CA PRO A 51 -49.17 18.24 -15.02
C PRO A 51 -49.12 19.36 -16.09
N THR A 52 -49.55 20.58 -15.72
CA THR A 52 -49.74 21.75 -16.62
C THR A 52 -48.53 22.72 -16.64
N ASP A 53 -48.36 23.42 -17.77
CA ASP A 53 -47.11 23.94 -18.38
C ASP A 53 -46.47 25.29 -17.92
N GLU A 54 -46.78 25.95 -16.80
CA GLU A 54 -46.11 27.26 -16.54
C GLU A 54 -45.67 27.56 -15.08
N PRO A 55 -44.37 27.87 -14.83
CA PRO A 55 -43.87 28.43 -13.56
C PRO A 55 -43.98 29.96 -13.52
N THR A 56 -44.03 30.56 -12.32
CA THR A 56 -44.12 32.04 -12.11
C THR A 56 -42.78 32.63 -11.63
N ASP A 57 -42.53 33.90 -11.96
CA ASP A 57 -41.24 34.63 -11.98
C ASP A 57 -40.65 35.18 -10.63
N ASP A 58 -41.10 34.79 -9.44
CA ASP A 58 -40.55 35.35 -8.18
C ASP A 58 -40.21 34.28 -7.12
N PRO A 59 -38.96 34.22 -6.61
CA PRO A 59 -38.59 33.34 -5.50
C PRO A 59 -39.08 33.90 -4.16
N THR A 60 -39.64 33.03 -3.31
CA THR A 60 -40.16 33.40 -1.97
C THR A 60 -39.15 33.00 -0.87
N ASP A 61 -39.04 33.81 0.20
CA ASP A 61 -38.12 33.66 1.35
C ASP A 61 -38.47 32.52 2.35
N GLU A 62 -39.31 31.55 1.98
CA GLU A 62 -39.66 30.39 2.82
C GLU A 62 -39.09 29.09 2.23
N PRO A 63 -38.59 28.16 3.05
CA PRO A 63 -38.06 26.88 2.57
C PRO A 63 -39.19 26.07 1.92
N THR A 64 -38.98 25.61 0.69
CA THR A 64 -39.95 24.77 -0.03
C THR A 64 -40.25 23.51 0.78
N GLU A 65 -41.53 23.28 1.10
CA GLU A 65 -41.99 22.10 1.85
C GLU A 65 -42.05 20.81 1.01
N ASP A 66 -41.81 20.89 -0.31
CA ASP A 66 -41.87 19.75 -1.21
C ASP A 66 -40.48 19.12 -1.44
N PRO A 67 -40.35 17.79 -1.29
CA PRO A 67 -39.15 17.07 -1.69
C PRO A 67 -38.88 17.31 -3.18
N THR A 68 -37.61 17.35 -3.58
CA THR A 68 -37.26 17.42 -4.99
C THR A 68 -37.85 16.18 -5.70
N ASP A 69 -38.87 16.41 -6.53
CA ASP A 69 -39.66 15.37 -7.21
C ASP A 69 -38.97 14.74 -8.43
N ASP A 70 -37.76 15.18 -8.78
CA ASP A 70 -37.04 14.61 -9.91
C ASP A 70 -36.26 13.36 -9.47
N PRO A 71 -36.73 12.13 -9.81
CA PRO A 71 -35.85 10.98 -9.77
C PRO A 71 -34.68 11.25 -10.72
N THR A 72 -33.46 10.96 -10.28
CA THR A 72 -32.32 10.99 -11.21
C THR A 72 -32.63 10.10 -12.40
N ASP A 73 -32.51 10.62 -13.63
CA ASP A 73 -32.82 9.93 -14.90
C ASP A 73 -32.09 8.59 -15.07
N GLU A 74 -30.99 8.40 -14.34
CA GLU A 74 -30.22 7.17 -14.34
C GLU A 74 -30.69 6.22 -13.23
N PRO A 75 -31.04 4.96 -13.56
CA PRO A 75 -31.29 3.96 -12.54
C PRO A 75 -30.03 3.83 -11.67
N THR A 76 -30.21 3.82 -10.35
CA THR A 76 -29.13 3.45 -9.43
C THR A 76 -28.61 2.09 -9.84
N ASP A 77 -27.31 1.99 -10.16
CA ASP A 77 -26.67 0.72 -10.47
C ASP A 77 -27.01 -0.32 -9.39
N GLU A 78 -27.34 -1.54 -9.80
CA GLU A 78 -27.58 -2.61 -8.84
C GLU A 78 -26.34 -2.77 -7.97
N PRO A 79 -26.50 -2.87 -6.64
CA PRO A 79 -25.37 -3.00 -5.73
C PRO A 79 -24.56 -4.23 -6.12
N VAL A 80 -23.24 -4.08 -6.24
CA VAL A 80 -22.36 -5.21 -6.59
C VAL A 80 -22.50 -6.29 -5.52
N GLN A 81 -22.90 -7.50 -5.93
CA GLN A 81 -23.07 -8.63 -5.03
C GLN A 81 -22.26 -9.84 -5.48
N PHE A 82 -21.53 -10.42 -4.53
CA PHE A 82 -20.85 -11.70 -4.70
C PHE A 82 -21.59 -12.78 -3.92
N THR A 83 -21.90 -13.87 -4.60
CA THR A 83 -22.66 -15.01 -4.03
C THR A 83 -21.95 -15.72 -2.89
N ASP A 84 -20.63 -15.60 -2.80
CA ASP A 84 -19.75 -16.17 -1.76
C ASP A 84 -19.29 -15.15 -0.70
N VAL A 85 -19.97 -13.99 -0.62
CA VAL A 85 -19.73 -12.93 0.39
C VAL A 85 -21.00 -12.69 1.21
N PRO A 86 -21.33 -13.58 2.18
CA PRO A 86 -22.53 -13.45 3.01
C PRO A 86 -22.42 -12.28 4.01
N GLU A 87 -23.55 -11.75 4.50
CA GLU A 87 -23.62 -10.56 5.38
C GLU A 87 -22.70 -10.60 6.61
N GLY A 88 -22.49 -11.79 7.21
CA GLY A 88 -21.63 -11.96 8.37
C GLY A 88 -20.15 -12.22 8.08
N LEU A 89 -19.72 -12.17 6.82
CA LEU A 89 -18.32 -12.43 6.46
C LEU A 89 -17.40 -11.32 6.99
N GLN A 90 -16.29 -11.70 7.61
CA GLN A 90 -15.24 -10.76 7.98
C GLN A 90 -14.74 -10.00 6.74
N PHE A 91 -14.55 -8.69 6.89
CA PHE A 91 -14.15 -7.77 5.83
C PHE A 91 -15.14 -7.63 4.67
N ARG A 92 -16.41 -8.01 4.85
CA ARG A 92 -17.43 -7.85 3.81
C ARG A 92 -17.53 -6.41 3.31
N ALA A 93 -17.54 -5.43 4.20
CA ALA A 93 -17.70 -4.03 3.81
C ALA A 93 -16.55 -3.58 2.91
N GLU A 94 -15.33 -3.98 3.25
CA GLU A 94 -14.10 -3.69 2.50
C GLU A 94 -14.08 -4.42 1.14
N ILE A 95 -14.57 -5.67 1.10
CA ILE A 95 -14.72 -6.42 -0.16
C ILE A 95 -15.70 -5.72 -1.11
N LEU A 96 -16.86 -5.27 -0.59
CA LEU A 96 -17.86 -4.55 -1.40
C LEU A 96 -17.33 -3.19 -1.84
N TRP A 97 -16.65 -2.46 -0.96
CA TRP A 97 -15.99 -1.21 -1.32
C TRP A 97 -14.99 -1.38 -2.46
N LEU A 98 -14.16 -2.43 -2.44
CA LEU A 98 -13.25 -2.69 -3.56
C LEU A 98 -14.00 -2.91 -4.87
N ALA A 99 -15.16 -3.56 -4.83
CA ALA A 99 -15.92 -3.87 -6.04
C ALA A 99 -16.67 -2.65 -6.57
N GLU A 100 -17.28 -1.88 -5.68
CA GLU A 100 -17.93 -0.59 -5.98
C GLU A 100 -16.97 0.42 -6.60
N ASN A 101 -15.70 0.42 -6.17
CA ASN A 101 -14.66 1.28 -6.73
C ASN A 101 -13.93 0.66 -7.93
N GLY A 102 -14.41 -0.48 -8.47
CA GLY A 102 -13.83 -1.14 -9.65
C GLY A 102 -12.46 -1.79 -9.43
N ILE A 103 -11.95 -1.80 -8.20
CA ILE A 103 -10.66 -2.37 -7.82
C ILE A 103 -10.72 -3.90 -7.85
N ALA A 104 -11.79 -4.49 -7.31
CA ALA A 104 -12.06 -5.92 -7.36
C ALA A 104 -13.14 -6.27 -8.41
N LYS A 105 -12.75 -6.99 -9.47
CA LYS A 105 -13.70 -7.42 -10.52
C LYS A 105 -14.41 -8.75 -10.21
N GLY A 106 -13.83 -9.59 -9.36
CA GLY A 106 -14.35 -10.94 -9.08
C GLY A 106 -14.34 -11.86 -10.32
N TRP A 107 -15.17 -12.89 -10.27
CA TRP A 107 -15.41 -13.83 -11.38
C TRP A 107 -16.89 -13.99 -11.62
N THR A 108 -17.35 -13.62 -12.81
CA THR A 108 -18.73 -13.80 -13.27
C THR A 108 -18.83 -15.06 -14.11
N ALA A 109 -19.77 -15.94 -13.75
CA ALA A 109 -20.09 -17.14 -14.52
C ALA A 109 -21.10 -16.82 -15.64
N ASP A 110 -21.28 -17.77 -16.57
CA ASP A 110 -22.18 -17.62 -17.72
C ASP A 110 -23.66 -17.39 -17.33
N ASP A 111 -24.04 -17.80 -16.10
CA ASP A 111 -25.37 -17.58 -15.55
C ASP A 111 -25.55 -16.20 -14.89
N GLY A 112 -24.53 -15.33 -14.99
CA GLY A 112 -24.51 -13.98 -14.43
C GLY A 112 -24.14 -13.93 -12.95
N THR A 113 -23.94 -15.07 -12.27
CA THR A 113 -23.53 -15.08 -10.88
C THR A 113 -22.07 -14.65 -10.73
N SER A 114 -21.80 -13.79 -9.75
CA SER A 114 -20.44 -13.31 -9.47
C SER A 114 -19.93 -13.88 -8.14
N THR A 115 -18.63 -14.19 -8.10
CA THR A 115 -17.90 -14.66 -6.90
C THR A 115 -16.67 -13.80 -6.63
N TYR A 116 -16.33 -13.60 -5.36
CA TYR A 116 -15.15 -12.87 -4.91
C TYR A 116 -13.99 -13.79 -4.51
N ARG A 117 -14.28 -15.02 -4.06
CA ARG A 117 -13.33 -16.03 -3.57
C ARG A 117 -12.48 -15.52 -2.39
N PRO A 118 -13.10 -15.09 -1.28
CA PRO A 118 -12.42 -14.37 -0.19
C PRO A 118 -11.23 -15.11 0.41
N PHE A 119 -11.32 -16.44 0.51
CA PHE A 119 -10.31 -17.25 1.20
C PHE A 119 -9.16 -17.74 0.33
N ASN A 120 -9.17 -17.42 -0.97
CA ASN A 120 -8.07 -17.74 -1.86
C ASN A 120 -6.89 -16.79 -1.61
N SER A 121 -5.67 -17.32 -1.70
CA SER A 121 -4.47 -16.48 -1.69
C SER A 121 -4.41 -15.59 -2.93
N VAL A 122 -3.82 -14.41 -2.76
CA VAL A 122 -3.55 -13.46 -3.85
C VAL A 122 -2.18 -13.77 -4.44
N ASN A 123 -2.13 -13.99 -5.75
CA ASN A 123 -0.88 -14.07 -6.49
C ASN A 123 -0.29 -12.67 -6.74
N ARG A 124 1.02 -12.58 -6.98
CA ARG A 124 1.72 -11.30 -7.14
C ARG A 124 1.22 -10.48 -8.33
N ASP A 125 0.83 -11.11 -9.42
CA ASP A 125 0.20 -10.45 -10.58
C ASP A 125 -1.17 -9.84 -10.22
N ALA A 126 -2.00 -10.56 -9.48
CA ALA A 126 -3.29 -10.09 -9.00
C ALA A 126 -3.11 -8.95 -7.99
N MET A 127 -2.09 -8.99 -7.14
CA MET A 127 -1.72 -7.85 -6.28
C MET A 127 -1.37 -6.61 -7.10
N ALA A 128 -0.57 -6.75 -8.16
CA ALA A 128 -0.27 -5.64 -9.06
C ALA A 128 -1.55 -5.05 -9.67
N ALA A 129 -2.47 -5.89 -10.13
CA ALA A 129 -3.75 -5.44 -10.67
C ALA A 129 -4.63 -4.72 -9.61
N PHE A 130 -4.61 -5.17 -8.35
CA PHE A 130 -5.28 -4.47 -7.26
C PHE A 130 -4.69 -3.09 -7.03
N VAL A 131 -3.36 -2.98 -6.92
CA VAL A 131 -2.66 -1.72 -6.69
C VAL A 131 -2.84 -0.75 -7.85
N TYR A 132 -2.70 -1.21 -9.09
CA TYR A 132 -2.88 -0.39 -10.28
C TYR A 132 -4.30 0.21 -10.36
N ARG A 133 -5.33 -0.58 -10.02
CA ARG A 133 -6.71 -0.06 -9.98
C ARG A 133 -6.97 0.83 -8.78
N LEU A 134 -6.36 0.54 -7.63
CA LEU A 134 -6.41 1.42 -6.46
C LEU A 134 -5.81 2.80 -6.79
N ALA A 135 -4.77 2.83 -7.63
CA ALA A 135 -4.17 4.05 -8.17
C ALA A 135 -5.02 4.78 -9.22
N GLY A 136 -6.26 4.31 -9.50
CA GLY A 136 -7.14 4.89 -10.51
C GLY A 136 -6.93 4.35 -11.93
N SER A 137 -6.10 3.30 -12.11
CA SER A 137 -5.71 2.79 -13.43
C SER A 137 -5.15 3.90 -14.35
N PRO A 138 -4.06 4.57 -13.93
CA PRO A 138 -3.49 5.70 -14.66
C PRO A 138 -3.16 5.32 -16.11
N GLU A 139 -3.26 6.28 -17.04
CA GLU A 139 -2.89 6.02 -18.43
C GLU A 139 -1.41 5.62 -18.51
N TYR A 140 -1.15 4.38 -18.94
CA TYR A 140 0.20 3.84 -19.02
C TYR A 140 0.35 2.95 -20.25
N THR A 141 1.46 3.13 -20.97
CA THR A 141 1.82 2.27 -22.10
C THR A 141 2.93 1.33 -21.66
N ALA A 142 2.56 0.07 -21.42
CA ALA A 142 3.54 -0.96 -21.06
C ALA A 142 4.52 -1.22 -22.21
N PRO A 143 5.81 -1.47 -21.93
CA PRO A 143 6.81 -1.72 -22.96
C PRO A 143 6.53 -3.03 -23.70
N GLU A 144 6.94 -3.11 -24.97
CA GLU A 144 6.86 -4.34 -25.78
C GLU A 144 7.84 -5.42 -25.27
N GLU A 145 8.96 -4.99 -24.69
CA GLU A 145 9.90 -5.88 -23.99
C GLU A 145 9.73 -5.73 -22.48
N SER A 146 9.49 -6.85 -21.80
CA SER A 146 9.25 -6.85 -20.37
C SER A 146 10.52 -6.56 -19.57
N PRO A 147 10.43 -5.79 -18.46
CA PRO A 147 11.53 -5.66 -17.51
C PRO A 147 11.79 -6.95 -16.70
N PHE A 148 10.95 -7.98 -16.86
CA PHE A 148 11.07 -9.27 -16.20
C PHE A 148 11.00 -10.42 -17.21
N GLU A 149 11.77 -11.48 -16.98
CA GLU A 149 11.86 -12.63 -17.88
C GLU A 149 10.64 -13.55 -17.85
N ASP A 150 9.79 -13.46 -16.83
CA ASP A 150 8.73 -14.43 -16.53
C ASP A 150 7.31 -13.84 -16.61
N ILE A 151 7.16 -12.68 -17.22
CA ILE A 151 5.86 -12.08 -17.58
C ILE A 151 6.04 -11.16 -18.80
N HIS A 152 5.15 -11.24 -19.78
CA HIS A 152 5.30 -10.61 -21.09
C HIS A 152 3.99 -9.97 -21.59
N PRO A 153 4.03 -9.15 -22.66
CA PRO A 153 2.82 -8.68 -23.31
C PRO A 153 1.87 -9.83 -23.70
N GLY A 154 0.62 -9.72 -23.27
CA GLY A 154 -0.40 -10.75 -23.46
C GLY A 154 -0.68 -11.60 -22.22
N ASP A 155 0.23 -11.65 -21.25
CA ASP A 155 -0.04 -12.25 -19.95
C ASP A 155 -1.08 -11.44 -19.16
N GLN A 156 -1.85 -12.15 -18.33
CA GLN A 156 -2.81 -11.49 -17.45
C GLN A 156 -2.07 -10.52 -16.51
N HIS A 157 -2.56 -9.29 -16.42
CA HIS A 157 -2.03 -8.24 -15.55
C HIS A 157 -0.62 -7.73 -15.91
N TYR A 158 -0.08 -8.05 -17.09
CA TYR A 158 1.23 -7.54 -17.53
C TYR A 158 1.36 -6.01 -17.42
N GLU A 159 0.37 -5.26 -17.91
CA GLU A 159 0.37 -3.79 -17.85
C GLU A 159 0.52 -3.26 -16.43
N ALA A 160 -0.25 -3.81 -15.48
CA ALA A 160 -0.18 -3.43 -14.08
C ALA A 160 1.20 -3.78 -13.48
N VAL A 161 1.74 -4.96 -13.78
CA VAL A 161 3.08 -5.36 -13.30
C VAL A 161 4.16 -4.43 -13.86
N ALA A 162 4.08 -4.08 -15.14
CA ALA A 162 5.01 -3.16 -15.78
C ALA A 162 4.93 -1.76 -15.16
N TRP A 163 3.71 -1.22 -14.96
CA TRP A 163 3.52 0.06 -14.29
C TRP A 163 4.11 0.06 -12.87
N LEU A 164 3.81 -0.97 -12.06
CA LEU A 164 4.36 -1.08 -10.71
C LEU A 164 5.90 -1.15 -10.71
N SER A 165 6.51 -1.79 -11.70
CA SER A 165 7.98 -1.82 -11.83
C SER A 165 8.55 -0.48 -12.24
N ASP A 166 7.87 0.25 -13.12
CA ASP A 166 8.29 1.57 -13.58
C ASP A 166 8.31 2.56 -12.40
N GLN A 167 7.22 2.58 -11.63
CA GLN A 167 7.04 3.35 -10.39
C GLN A 167 7.86 2.85 -9.20
N LYS A 168 8.74 1.85 -9.39
CA LYS A 168 9.59 1.25 -8.35
C LYS A 168 8.84 0.66 -7.15
N ILE A 169 7.56 0.35 -7.31
CA ILE A 169 6.74 -0.36 -6.32
C ILE A 169 7.09 -1.86 -6.34
N ALA A 170 7.29 -2.42 -7.54
CA ALA A 170 7.65 -3.82 -7.76
C ALA A 170 9.10 -3.98 -8.24
N ASN A 171 9.99 -4.42 -7.35
CA ASN A 171 11.41 -4.62 -7.71
C ASN A 171 11.71 -5.99 -8.33
N GLY A 172 10.88 -7.01 -8.07
CA GLY A 172 11.15 -8.39 -8.48
C GLY A 172 12.39 -8.98 -7.80
N TRP A 173 12.97 -10.00 -8.41
CA TRP A 173 14.22 -10.63 -7.98
C TRP A 173 15.25 -10.55 -9.09
N THR A 174 16.42 -10.02 -8.76
CA THR A 174 17.58 -9.98 -9.67
C THR A 174 18.47 -11.18 -9.39
N ALA A 175 18.80 -11.95 -10.43
CA ALA A 175 19.79 -13.03 -10.36
C ALA A 175 21.22 -12.49 -10.59
N ASP A 176 22.23 -13.32 -10.33
CA ASP A 176 23.65 -12.94 -10.41
C ASP A 176 24.09 -12.49 -11.82
N ASP A 177 23.39 -12.95 -12.87
CA ASP A 177 23.61 -12.57 -14.26
C ASP A 177 22.89 -11.26 -14.67
N GLY A 178 22.22 -10.61 -13.72
CA GLY A 178 21.46 -9.38 -13.93
C GLY A 178 20.04 -9.58 -14.44
N THR A 179 19.62 -10.82 -14.72
CA THR A 179 18.24 -11.12 -15.12
C THR A 179 17.27 -10.84 -13.98
N ARG A 180 16.06 -10.38 -14.31
CA ARG A 180 15.03 -10.02 -13.31
C ARG A 180 13.79 -10.88 -13.52
N THR A 181 13.22 -11.38 -12.43
CA THR A 181 11.95 -12.14 -12.42
C THR A 181 10.92 -11.48 -11.49
N TYR A 182 9.64 -11.56 -11.86
CA TYR A 182 8.52 -11.03 -11.08
C TYR A 182 7.76 -12.11 -10.30
N ARG A 183 7.81 -13.37 -10.75
CA ARG A 183 7.12 -14.54 -10.18
C ARG A 183 5.61 -14.32 -10.08
N PRO A 184 4.91 -14.05 -11.20
CA PRO A 184 3.52 -13.57 -11.20
C PRO A 184 2.56 -14.51 -10.48
N LEU A 185 2.70 -15.82 -10.68
CA LEU A 185 1.80 -16.85 -10.14
C LEU A 185 2.12 -17.29 -8.71
N GLN A 186 3.14 -16.71 -8.07
CA GLN A 186 3.47 -17.00 -6.68
C GLN A 186 2.52 -16.24 -5.75
N PRO A 187 1.94 -16.87 -4.71
CA PRO A 187 1.21 -16.16 -3.67
C PRO A 187 2.08 -15.09 -2.98
N ILE A 188 1.53 -13.90 -2.75
CA ILE A 188 2.23 -12.83 -2.05
C ILE A 188 2.12 -13.03 -0.53
N ASN A 189 3.27 -12.99 0.15
CA ASN A 189 3.35 -13.00 1.61
C ASN A 189 3.03 -11.61 2.20
N ARG A 190 2.68 -11.57 3.49
CA ARG A 190 2.25 -10.35 4.18
C ARG A 190 3.37 -9.31 4.31
N ASP A 191 4.60 -9.74 4.50
CA ASP A 191 5.79 -8.87 4.52
C ASP A 191 6.03 -8.18 3.17
N ALA A 192 5.98 -8.94 2.08
CA ALA A 192 6.12 -8.42 0.73
C ALA A 192 4.97 -7.47 0.38
N MET A 193 3.74 -7.78 0.80
CA MET A 193 2.62 -6.85 0.65
C MET A 193 2.87 -5.53 1.42
N ALA A 194 3.50 -5.58 2.60
CA ALA A 194 3.83 -4.38 3.35
C ALA A 194 4.80 -3.49 2.58
N ALA A 195 5.82 -4.12 2.00
CA ALA A 195 6.79 -3.43 1.17
C ALA A 195 6.15 -2.79 -0.08
N PHE A 196 5.15 -3.43 -0.70
CA PHE A 196 4.40 -2.84 -1.82
C PHE A 196 3.60 -1.62 -1.38
N LEU A 197 2.85 -1.70 -0.27
CA LEU A 197 2.03 -0.58 0.20
C LEU A 197 2.88 0.59 0.68
N TYR A 198 4.00 0.34 1.35
CA TYR A 198 4.93 1.39 1.76
C TYR A 198 5.50 2.16 0.55
N ARG A 199 5.93 1.44 -0.49
CA ARG A 199 6.41 2.06 -1.74
C ARG A 199 5.30 2.78 -2.49
N LEU A 200 4.10 2.22 -2.51
CA LEU A 200 2.92 2.87 -3.09
C LEU A 200 2.59 4.20 -2.40
N ALA A 201 2.84 4.31 -1.09
CA ALA A 201 2.70 5.55 -0.33
C ALA A 201 3.87 6.54 -0.53
N GLY A 202 4.79 6.26 -1.47
CA GLY A 202 5.95 7.10 -1.74
C GLY A 202 7.15 6.84 -0.81
N SER A 203 7.17 5.72 -0.07
CA SER A 203 8.23 5.40 0.90
C SER A 203 8.46 6.53 1.91
N PRO A 204 7.41 6.96 2.65
CA PRO A 204 7.49 8.12 3.53
C PRO A 204 8.54 7.92 4.62
N GLU A 205 9.30 8.97 4.97
CA GLU A 205 10.30 8.90 6.03
C GLU A 205 9.66 8.40 7.34
N PHE A 206 10.16 7.27 7.84
CA PHE A 206 9.64 6.62 9.03
C PHE A 206 10.77 5.98 9.86
N ALA A 207 10.94 6.47 11.08
CA ALA A 207 11.86 5.86 12.04
C ALA A 207 11.19 4.67 12.73
N ALA A 208 11.44 3.46 12.22
CA ALA A 208 10.91 2.24 12.83
C ALA A 208 11.45 2.04 14.26
N PRO A 209 10.60 1.66 15.23
CA PRO A 209 11.02 1.47 16.61
C PRO A 209 11.98 0.27 16.73
N GLU A 210 12.95 0.31 17.64
CA GLU A 210 13.85 -0.84 17.91
C GLU A 210 13.10 -2.03 18.55
N THR A 211 12.00 -1.75 19.25
CA THR A 211 11.09 -2.78 19.76
C THR A 211 9.93 -2.96 18.79
N SER A 212 9.78 -4.18 18.28
CA SER A 212 8.73 -4.52 17.34
C SER A 212 7.33 -4.36 17.93
N PRO A 213 6.37 -3.81 17.17
CA PRO A 213 4.95 -3.85 17.55
C PRO A 213 4.36 -5.27 17.50
N PHE A 214 5.05 -6.23 16.86
CA PHE A 214 4.62 -7.62 16.74
C PHE A 214 5.65 -8.60 17.33
N ALA A 215 5.17 -9.71 17.87
CA ALA A 215 5.99 -10.69 18.56
C ALA A 215 6.83 -11.59 17.64
N ASP A 216 6.52 -11.63 16.34
CA ASP A 216 7.05 -12.59 15.37
C ASP A 216 7.82 -11.95 14.20
N ILE A 217 8.26 -10.70 14.37
CA ILE A 217 9.20 -10.02 13.48
C ILE A 217 10.10 -9.11 14.31
N ASN A 218 11.41 -9.18 14.11
CA ASN A 218 12.39 -8.42 14.89
C ASN A 218 12.92 -7.21 14.11
N PHE A 219 13.45 -6.23 14.83
CA PHE A 219 14.16 -5.11 14.24
C PHE A 219 15.32 -5.57 13.36
N GLY A 220 15.42 -4.99 12.16
CA GLY A 220 16.46 -5.31 11.17
C GLY A 220 16.16 -6.54 10.31
N GLU A 221 15.08 -7.28 10.54
CA GLU A 221 14.63 -8.31 9.62
C GLU A 221 14.11 -7.71 8.30
N GLN A 222 14.10 -8.52 7.24
CA GLN A 222 13.61 -8.10 5.94
C GLN A 222 12.17 -7.57 6.06
N HIS A 223 11.93 -6.40 5.46
CA HIS A 223 10.66 -5.68 5.49
C HIS A 223 10.15 -5.22 6.87
N TYR A 224 11.00 -5.25 7.91
CA TYR A 224 10.60 -4.82 9.25
C TYR A 224 10.09 -3.37 9.29
N GLU A 225 10.78 -2.45 8.61
CA GLU A 225 10.41 -1.04 8.58
C GLU A 225 9.01 -0.85 8.00
N GLU A 226 8.73 -1.49 6.87
CA GLU A 226 7.43 -1.41 6.19
C GLU A 226 6.32 -2.06 7.01
N VAL A 227 6.60 -3.17 7.69
CA VAL A 227 5.65 -3.83 8.61
C VAL A 227 5.35 -2.94 9.83
N ALA A 228 6.37 -2.33 10.42
CA ALA A 228 6.21 -1.42 11.55
C ALA A 228 5.46 -0.14 11.14
N TRP A 229 5.70 0.37 9.94
CA TRP A 229 4.97 1.50 9.38
C TRP A 229 3.49 1.18 9.17
N LEU A 230 3.15 0.01 8.63
CA LEU A 230 1.75 -0.41 8.51
C LEU A 230 1.04 -0.48 9.87
N ALA A 231 1.74 -0.91 10.91
CA ALA A 231 1.20 -0.94 12.26
C ALA A 231 0.99 0.49 12.81
N HIS A 232 1.99 1.36 12.64
CA HIS A 232 1.95 2.75 13.07
C HIS A 232 0.79 3.54 12.44
N THR A 233 0.58 3.35 11.14
CA THR A 233 -0.49 4.00 10.37
C THR A 233 -1.86 3.34 10.55
N GLY A 234 -1.92 2.16 11.18
CA GLY A 234 -3.15 1.41 11.38
C GLY A 234 -3.67 0.69 10.13
N ILE A 235 -2.86 0.57 9.07
CA ILE A 235 -3.20 -0.24 7.89
C ILE A 235 -3.19 -1.74 8.25
N SER A 236 -2.23 -2.15 9.10
CA SER A 236 -2.19 -3.51 9.67
C SER A 236 -2.51 -3.48 11.16
N THR A 237 -3.41 -4.37 11.59
CA THR A 237 -3.69 -4.63 13.01
C THR A 237 -3.00 -5.91 13.53
N GLY A 238 -2.39 -6.70 12.64
CA GLY A 238 -1.92 -8.06 12.95
C GLY A 238 -3.04 -8.97 13.47
N TRP A 239 -2.64 -9.97 14.26
CA TRP A 239 -3.51 -10.79 15.11
C TRP A 239 -3.39 -10.28 16.54
N PRO A 240 -4.39 -9.55 17.04
CA PRO A 240 -4.32 -8.95 18.37
C PRO A 240 -4.23 -9.98 19.50
N GLU A 241 -4.70 -11.21 19.27
CA GLU A 241 -4.76 -12.27 20.28
C GLU A 241 -3.38 -12.74 20.72
N ASP A 242 -2.45 -12.84 19.77
CA ASP A 242 -1.06 -13.30 19.98
C ASP A 242 -0.02 -12.22 19.65
N LYS A 243 -0.47 -11.02 19.25
CA LYS A 243 0.34 -9.89 18.80
C LYS A 243 1.27 -10.25 17.64
N THR A 244 0.82 -11.07 16.69
CA THR A 244 1.64 -11.48 15.54
C THR A 244 1.28 -10.74 14.25
N PHE A 245 2.25 -10.57 13.36
CA PHE A 245 2.06 -10.07 12.00
C PHE A 245 1.96 -11.20 10.96
N ARG A 246 2.64 -12.33 11.20
CA ARG A 246 2.74 -13.52 10.34
C ARG A 246 3.35 -13.19 8.97
N PRO A 247 4.61 -12.70 8.92
CA PRO A 247 5.21 -12.12 7.71
C PRO A 247 5.20 -13.09 6.52
N LEU A 248 5.53 -14.35 6.75
CA LEU A 248 5.64 -15.38 5.70
C LEU A 248 4.31 -16.05 5.33
N GLN A 249 3.19 -15.63 5.92
CA GLN A 249 1.88 -16.17 5.58
C GLN A 249 1.36 -15.50 4.29
N PRO A 250 0.87 -16.27 3.29
CA PRO A 250 0.23 -15.68 2.11
C PRO A 250 -0.99 -14.83 2.47
N VAL A 251 -1.16 -13.72 1.75
CA VAL A 251 -2.31 -12.82 1.90
C VAL A 251 -3.52 -13.42 1.18
N LYS A 252 -4.62 -13.61 1.91
CA LYS A 252 -5.92 -13.98 1.35
C LYS A 252 -6.64 -12.76 0.77
N ARG A 253 -7.56 -12.97 -0.17
CA ARG A 253 -8.29 -11.90 -0.86
C ARG A 253 -9.12 -11.02 0.08
N ASP A 254 -9.78 -11.62 1.07
CA ASP A 254 -10.49 -10.87 2.11
C ASP A 254 -9.55 -9.94 2.93
N ALA A 255 -8.41 -10.44 3.35
CA ALA A 255 -7.40 -9.67 4.05
C ALA A 255 -6.80 -8.56 3.16
N MET A 256 -6.60 -8.84 1.87
CA MET A 256 -6.18 -7.83 0.89
C MET A 256 -7.19 -6.68 0.84
N ALA A 257 -8.50 -6.98 0.83
CA ALA A 257 -9.53 -5.95 0.88
C ALA A 257 -9.40 -5.04 2.11
N ALA A 258 -9.20 -5.64 3.28
CA ALA A 258 -9.00 -4.88 4.51
C ALA A 258 -7.75 -3.98 4.47
N PHE A 259 -6.64 -4.46 3.90
CA PHE A 259 -5.42 -3.67 3.75
C PHE A 259 -5.63 -2.48 2.81
N LEU A 260 -6.18 -2.70 1.61
CA LEU A 260 -6.36 -1.65 0.62
C LEU A 260 -7.42 -0.62 1.05
N TYR A 261 -8.49 -1.06 1.70
CA TYR A 261 -9.49 -0.17 2.28
C TYR A 261 -8.87 0.75 3.34
N ARG A 262 -8.10 0.20 4.27
CA ARG A 262 -7.44 1.02 5.31
C ARG A 262 -6.35 1.89 4.73
N PHE A 263 -5.65 1.45 3.68
CA PHE A 263 -4.67 2.25 2.97
C PHE A 263 -5.33 3.50 2.35
N ASP A 264 -6.44 3.32 1.64
CA ASP A 264 -7.22 4.44 1.08
C ASP A 264 -7.76 5.38 2.15
N ASP A 265 -8.26 4.85 3.28
CA ASP A 265 -8.74 5.66 4.42
C ASP A 265 -7.67 6.60 4.99
N LYS A 266 -6.38 6.24 4.89
CA LYS A 266 -5.28 7.14 5.32
C LYS A 266 -5.00 8.28 4.34
N GLY A 267 -5.58 8.26 3.14
CA GLY A 267 -5.48 9.36 2.18
C GLY A 267 -4.07 9.56 1.62
N PHE A 268 -3.28 8.49 1.52
CA PHE A 268 -2.00 8.57 0.80
C PHE A 268 -2.29 8.91 -0.67
N THR A 269 -1.70 10.00 -1.17
CA THR A 269 -1.70 10.29 -2.59
C THR A 269 -0.84 9.25 -3.27
N VAL A 270 -1.45 8.39 -4.09
CA VAL A 270 -0.68 7.50 -4.95
C VAL A 270 0.13 8.38 -5.89
N VAL A 271 1.45 8.27 -5.78
CA VAL A 271 2.39 9.12 -6.52
C VAL A 271 2.15 8.91 -8.01
N ASP A 272 1.56 9.90 -8.69
CA ASP A 272 1.56 9.96 -10.14
C ASP A 272 2.96 10.42 -10.55
N GLY A 273 3.78 9.50 -11.06
CA GLY A 273 5.18 9.72 -11.41
C GLY A 273 5.41 10.68 -12.59
N THR A 274 4.61 11.74 -12.73
CA THR A 274 4.76 12.78 -13.76
C THR A 274 5.16 14.14 -13.21
N ASP A 275 5.13 14.36 -11.89
CA ASP A 275 5.76 15.53 -11.27
C ASP A 275 7.15 15.16 -10.76
N GLU A 276 8.15 15.13 -11.65
CA GLU A 276 9.49 15.51 -11.20
C GLU A 276 9.46 17.01 -10.88
N PRO A 277 9.69 17.46 -9.63
CA PRO A 277 10.24 18.77 -9.46
C PRO A 277 11.68 18.68 -9.95
N THR A 278 11.92 19.00 -11.22
CA THR A 278 13.22 19.49 -11.66
C THR A 278 13.46 20.85 -10.99
N GLU A 279 13.72 20.84 -9.69
CA GLU A 279 14.44 21.93 -9.03
C GLU A 279 15.88 21.80 -9.50
N GLU A 280 16.18 22.34 -10.68
CA GLU A 280 17.54 22.75 -11.03
C GLU A 280 18.14 23.46 -9.81
N PRO A 281 19.32 23.08 -9.29
CA PRO A 281 19.92 23.79 -8.17
C PRO A 281 20.35 25.18 -8.65
N THR A 282 19.45 26.16 -8.55
CA THR A 282 19.76 27.57 -8.77
C THR A 282 20.12 28.19 -7.43
N GLU A 283 21.33 27.92 -6.96
CA GLU A 283 22.05 28.84 -6.08
C GLU A 283 23.50 28.86 -6.59
N GLU A 284 23.84 29.88 -7.38
CA GLU A 284 25.23 30.17 -7.68
C GLU A 284 25.95 30.49 -6.36
N PRO A 285 27.12 29.90 -6.08
CA PRO A 285 27.90 30.28 -4.91
C PRO A 285 28.46 31.69 -5.13
N THR A 286 27.75 32.71 -4.63
CA THR A 286 28.29 34.06 -4.50
C THR A 286 28.78 34.25 -3.07
N GLU A 287 30.01 33.84 -2.77
CA GLU A 287 30.88 34.51 -1.79
C GLU A 287 32.34 34.16 -2.16
N ASP A 288 33.14 35.20 -2.44
CA ASP A 288 34.55 35.15 -2.81
C ASP A 288 35.42 34.41 -1.75
N PRO A 289 36.46 33.65 -2.14
CA PRO A 289 37.45 33.16 -1.20
C PRO A 289 38.30 34.34 -0.71
N THR A 290 38.12 34.76 0.55
CA THR A 290 39.07 35.67 1.19
C THR A 290 40.24 34.86 1.76
N ASP A 291 41.42 35.16 1.23
CA ASP A 291 42.73 34.65 1.59
C ASP A 291 43.02 34.67 3.11
N GLU A 292 43.64 33.59 3.61
CA GLU A 292 44.97 33.55 4.26
C GLU A 292 45.12 32.21 5.04
N PRO A 293 46.08 31.33 4.69
CA PRO A 293 46.47 30.23 5.56
C PRO A 293 47.48 30.79 6.57
N THR A 294 47.14 30.78 7.86
CA THR A 294 48.13 31.05 8.92
C THR A 294 48.10 29.92 9.93
N GLU A 295 49.31 29.47 10.27
CA GLU A 295 49.72 28.51 11.30
C GLU A 295 49.99 27.07 10.79
N ASP A 296 51.26 26.87 10.38
CA ASP A 296 51.98 25.59 10.33
C ASP A 296 51.82 24.81 11.66
N PRO A 297 51.46 23.51 11.65
CA PRO A 297 51.84 22.62 12.74
C PRO A 297 53.31 22.23 12.54
N THR A 298 54.23 23.02 13.11
CA THR A 298 55.58 22.54 13.40
C THR A 298 55.50 21.75 14.72
N ASP A 299 55.66 20.43 14.65
CA ASP A 299 56.43 19.64 15.63
C ASP A 299 56.27 18.12 15.37
N GLU A 300 57.17 17.57 14.57
CA GLU A 300 57.74 16.23 14.73
C GLU A 300 59.25 16.45 14.46
N PRO A 301 60.19 15.91 15.26
CA PRO A 301 60.25 14.47 15.46
C PRO A 301 60.81 13.98 16.81
N THR A 302 60.78 12.65 16.95
CA THR A 302 61.78 11.78 17.64
C THR A 302 61.42 11.36 19.06
N GLU A 303 61.04 10.09 19.22
CA GLU A 303 61.76 9.11 20.05
C GLU A 303 61.26 7.71 19.64
N ASP A 304 62.06 7.00 18.85
CA ASP A 304 62.05 5.53 18.84
C ASP A 304 63.50 5.10 19.00
N PRO A 305 63.84 4.39 20.10
CA PRO A 305 64.52 3.14 19.87
C PRO A 305 64.10 2.01 20.83
N THR A 306 63.76 0.88 20.20
CA THR A 306 64.35 -0.46 20.40
C THR A 306 64.18 -1.13 21.77
N ASP A 307 63.43 -2.24 21.80
CA ASP A 307 63.82 -3.45 22.52
C ASP A 307 63.11 -4.70 21.95
N GLU A 308 63.82 -5.43 21.09
CA GLU A 308 63.71 -6.87 20.82
C GLU A 308 65.17 -7.33 20.63
N PRO A 309 65.61 -8.57 20.99
CA PRO A 309 64.82 -9.77 21.25
C PRO A 309 65.24 -10.55 22.51
N THR A 310 64.46 -11.52 22.98
CA THR A 310 65.03 -12.63 23.77
C THR A 310 64.29 -13.95 23.50
N GLU A 311 64.90 -14.76 22.63
CA GLU A 311 65.08 -16.22 22.71
C GLU A 311 63.87 -17.12 23.05
N ASP A 312 63.30 -17.77 22.02
CA ASP A 312 62.80 -19.16 22.05
C ASP A 312 64.00 -20.13 22.18
N PRO A 313 63.92 -21.43 22.62
CA PRO A 313 62.96 -22.42 22.09
C PRO A 313 62.62 -23.68 22.96
N THR A 314 61.74 -24.54 22.40
CA THR A 314 61.62 -26.04 22.59
C THR A 314 60.85 -26.51 23.85
N ASP A 315 59.86 -27.41 23.80
CA ASP A 315 59.87 -28.82 23.33
C ASP A 315 58.50 -29.24 22.74
N GLU A 316 58.44 -29.62 21.46
CA GLU A 316 58.37 -30.99 20.88
C GLU A 316 56.98 -31.67 20.83
N PRO A 317 56.69 -32.36 19.69
CA PRO A 317 55.40 -32.98 19.39
C PRO A 317 55.31 -34.39 19.96
N THR A 318 54.10 -34.86 20.27
CA THR A 318 53.87 -36.30 20.45
C THR A 318 53.15 -36.85 19.22
N ASP A 319 53.91 -37.65 18.46
CA ASP A 319 53.49 -38.53 17.39
C ASP A 319 52.57 -39.67 17.88
N ASP A 320 52.00 -40.35 16.88
CA ASP A 320 51.57 -41.76 16.81
C ASP A 320 50.08 -42.12 17.04
N PRO A 321 49.57 -43.17 16.35
CA PRO A 321 49.60 -43.36 14.88
C PRO A 321 48.22 -43.79 14.32
N ALA A 322 48.14 -43.80 12.99
CA ALA A 322 47.11 -44.51 12.23
C ALA A 322 47.21 -46.04 12.45
N ASP A 323 46.06 -46.69 12.60
CA ASP A 323 45.93 -48.13 12.34
C ASP A 323 44.79 -48.34 11.34
N GLU A 324 45.11 -49.14 10.33
CA GLU A 324 44.31 -49.42 9.14
C GLU A 324 43.32 -50.57 9.37
N GLY A 325 42.23 -50.53 8.60
CA GLY A 325 41.72 -51.73 7.94
C GLY A 325 40.67 -52.54 8.70
N THR A 326 39.45 -52.57 8.17
CA THR A 326 39.02 -53.63 7.24
C THR A 326 37.51 -53.50 6.95
N GLU A 327 37.17 -53.27 5.68
CA GLU A 327 35.91 -53.74 5.10
C GLU A 327 36.13 -55.16 4.56
N THR A 328 35.27 -56.15 4.83
CA THR A 328 34.16 -56.64 3.99
C THR A 328 33.93 -58.13 4.36
N PRO A 329 32.87 -58.83 3.91
CA PRO A 329 31.72 -58.39 3.09
C PRO A 329 30.35 -58.44 3.80
#